data_AF-A0A953TR64-F1
#
_entry.id   AF-A0A953TR64-F1
#
_cell.length_a   1.000
_cell.length_b   1.000
_cell.length_c   1.000
_cell.angle_alpha   90.00
_cell.angle_beta   90.00
_cell.angle_gamma   90.00
#
_symmetry.space_group_name_H-M   'P 1'
#
loop_
_entity.id
_entity.type
_entity.pdbx_description
1 polymer ?
#
loop_
_entity_poly.entity_id
_entity_poly.type
_entity_poly.pdbx_seq_one_letter_code
_entity_poly.pdbx_strand_id
1 'polypeptide(L)'
;MRFRAIACDYDRTLAEDGRVVPETVDVLRRGRASGRKLILITGRALDDLRSVFSDLSLFDLVVAENGALLFDPALGSEEPLCASPPATFLRLLRARGVPFTVGKRVVATIRPHEIALLELVQQMNLGLDVAFNRESVMVLPSGVDKGTGLTAALARLGIAPAEVVGIGDAENDLPFLRLCGFSVAVANAIDSLKEQVDLVTRADYGAGATEIIDRVVGAATLP
;
A
#
# COMPACT_ATOMS: atom_id res chain seq x y z
N MET A 1 -12.91 -13.99 -17.53
CA MET A 1 -11.74 -13.08 -17.42
C MET A 1 -10.91 -13.57 -16.24
N ARG A 2 -9.60 -13.82 -16.41
CA ARG A 2 -8.74 -14.42 -15.37
C ARG A 2 -8.55 -13.51 -14.15
N PHE A 3 -8.46 -12.19 -14.35
CA PHE A 3 -8.25 -11.22 -13.27
C PHE A 3 -9.40 -10.23 -13.16
N ARG A 4 -9.98 -10.14 -11.97
CA ARG A 4 -11.13 -9.28 -11.61
C ARG A 4 -10.73 -8.01 -10.86
N ALA A 5 -9.56 -8.00 -10.24
CA ALA A 5 -9.04 -6.84 -9.51
C ALA A 5 -7.60 -6.52 -9.88
N ILE A 6 -7.24 -5.24 -9.72
CA ILE A 6 -5.88 -4.73 -9.78
C ILE A 6 -5.60 -4.04 -8.45
N ALA A 7 -4.59 -4.54 -7.74
CA ALA A 7 -4.07 -3.96 -6.51
C ALA A 7 -2.73 -3.29 -6.82
N CYS A 8 -2.55 -2.05 -6.42
CA CYS A 8 -1.35 -1.29 -6.75
C CYS A 8 -0.88 -0.43 -5.59
N ASP A 9 0.43 -0.36 -5.39
CA ASP A 9 1.02 0.61 -4.49
C ASP A 9 0.89 2.04 -5.05
N TYR A 10 0.94 3.04 -4.16
CA TYR A 10 0.87 4.44 -4.54
C TYR A 10 2.25 5.02 -4.90
N ASP A 11 3.13 5.18 -3.90
CA ASP A 11 4.38 5.90 -4.06
C ASP A 11 5.33 5.09 -4.92
N ARG A 12 5.96 5.73 -5.90
CA ARG A 12 6.92 5.10 -6.80
C ARG A 12 6.40 3.92 -7.62
N THR A 13 5.09 3.67 -7.57
CA THR A 13 4.39 2.69 -8.40
C THR A 13 3.36 3.37 -9.28
N LEU A 14 2.40 4.10 -8.72
CA LEU A 14 1.51 4.97 -9.50
C LEU A 14 2.06 6.39 -9.62
N ALA A 15 2.71 6.87 -8.55
CA ALA A 15 3.16 8.24 -8.41
C ALA A 15 4.69 8.36 -8.52
N GLU A 16 5.15 9.45 -9.12
CA GLU A 16 6.54 9.91 -9.06
C GLU A 16 6.55 11.21 -8.25
N ASP A 17 7.41 11.29 -7.22
CA ASP A 17 7.45 12.41 -6.26
C ASP A 17 6.08 12.80 -5.68
N GLY A 18 5.27 11.78 -5.38
CA GLY A 18 3.93 11.93 -4.80
C GLY A 18 2.86 12.41 -5.78
N ARG A 19 3.16 12.52 -7.08
CA ARG A 19 2.22 12.95 -8.13
C ARG A 19 1.94 11.83 -9.11
N VAL A 20 0.66 11.64 -9.43
CA VAL A 20 0.22 10.75 -10.51
C VAL A 20 -0.01 11.60 -11.76
N VAL A 21 0.64 11.24 -12.87
CA VAL A 21 0.49 11.97 -14.13
C VAL A 21 -0.89 11.71 -14.78
N PRO A 22 -1.46 12.66 -15.54
CA PRO A 22 -2.79 12.52 -16.13
C PRO A 22 -2.98 11.24 -16.96
N GLU A 23 -1.94 10.81 -17.68
CA GLU A 23 -1.96 9.61 -18.50
C GLU A 23 -2.22 8.35 -17.66
N THR A 24 -1.58 8.25 -16.49
CA THR A 24 -1.82 7.15 -15.54
C THR A 24 -3.22 7.22 -14.96
N VAL A 25 -3.73 8.43 -14.67
CA VAL A 25 -5.11 8.62 -14.22
C VAL A 25 -6.13 8.12 -15.26
N ASP A 26 -5.91 8.43 -16.53
CA ASP A 26 -6.78 7.96 -17.62
C ASP A 26 -6.76 6.44 -17.76
N VAL A 27 -5.61 5.82 -17.52
CA VAL A 27 -5.49 4.36 -17.52
C VAL A 27 -6.25 3.74 -16.35
N LEU A 28 -6.18 4.33 -15.16
CA LEU A 28 -6.98 3.90 -14.00
C LEU A 28 -8.48 4.03 -14.32
N ARG A 29 -8.92 5.12 -14.95
CA ARG A 29 -10.32 5.29 -15.39
C ARG A 29 -10.74 4.17 -16.36
N ARG A 30 -9.89 3.82 -17.33
CA ARG A 30 -10.15 2.70 -18.25
C ARG A 30 -10.16 1.34 -17.52
N GLY A 31 -9.25 1.14 -16.57
CA GLY A 31 -9.20 -0.01 -15.69
C GLY A 31 -10.54 -0.25 -14.99
N ARG A 32 -11.06 0.79 -14.34
CA ARG A 32 -12.38 0.78 -13.69
C ARG A 32 -13.52 0.57 -14.69
N ALA A 33 -13.52 1.28 -15.81
CA ALA A 33 -14.56 1.18 -16.85
C ALA A 33 -14.62 -0.22 -17.50
N SER A 34 -13.53 -1.00 -17.44
CA SER A 34 -13.50 -2.40 -17.89
C SER A 34 -14.27 -3.36 -16.98
N GLY A 35 -14.82 -2.88 -15.85
CA GLY A 35 -15.52 -3.67 -14.85
C GLY A 35 -14.60 -4.30 -13.80
N ARG A 36 -13.29 -4.00 -13.84
CA ARG A 36 -12.32 -4.46 -12.84
C ARG A 36 -12.37 -3.58 -11.60
N LYS A 37 -12.14 -4.23 -10.47
CA LYS A 37 -11.97 -3.54 -9.19
C LYS A 37 -10.56 -2.97 -9.08
N LEU A 38 -10.46 -1.73 -8.67
CA LEU A 38 -9.18 -1.09 -8.39
C LEU A 38 -8.99 -0.94 -6.88
N ILE A 39 -7.86 -1.41 -6.38
CA ILE A 39 -7.50 -1.35 -4.96
C ILE A 39 -6.19 -0.58 -4.87
N LEU A 40 -6.22 0.57 -4.20
CA LEU A 40 -5.00 1.30 -3.87
C LEU A 40 -4.46 0.76 -2.55
N ILE A 41 -3.16 0.49 -2.49
CA ILE A 41 -2.48 0.10 -1.26
C ILE A 41 -1.39 1.14 -1.00
N THR A 42 -1.23 1.60 0.23
CA THR A 42 -0.20 2.61 0.54
C THR A 42 0.24 2.55 2.00
N GLY A 43 1.50 2.94 2.22
CA GLY A 43 2.00 3.23 3.56
C GLY A 43 1.55 4.58 4.11
N ARG A 44 1.03 5.48 3.26
CA ARG A 44 0.60 6.84 3.66
C ARG A 44 -0.57 6.79 4.63
N ALA A 45 -0.62 7.76 5.54
CA ALA A 45 -1.85 8.10 6.24
C ALA A 45 -2.90 8.58 5.23
N LEU A 46 -4.17 8.29 5.50
CA LEU A 46 -5.25 8.61 4.57
C LEU A 46 -5.37 10.11 4.28
N ASP A 47 -5.17 10.96 5.29
CA ASP A 47 -5.24 12.41 5.13
C ASP A 47 -4.05 12.96 4.32
N ASP A 48 -2.85 12.38 4.50
CA ASP A 48 -1.67 12.71 3.70
C ASP A 48 -1.87 12.30 2.23
N LEU A 49 -2.44 11.11 2.00
CA LEU A 49 -2.78 10.64 0.66
C LEU A 49 -3.77 11.59 -0.02
N ARG A 50 -4.84 12.00 0.67
CA ARG A 50 -5.84 12.95 0.14
C ARG A 50 -5.24 14.30 -0.24
N SER A 51 -4.19 14.74 0.46
CA SER A 51 -3.52 16.01 0.19
C SER A 51 -2.72 16.00 -1.12
N VAL A 52 -2.23 14.83 -1.55
CA VAL A 52 -1.41 14.68 -2.76
C VAL A 52 -2.17 14.06 -3.94
N PHE A 53 -3.24 13.33 -3.66
CA PHE A 53 -4.08 12.66 -4.66
C PHE A 53 -5.55 12.67 -4.25
N SER A 54 -6.32 13.57 -4.86
CA SER A 54 -7.74 13.77 -4.55
C SER A 54 -8.67 12.75 -5.20
N ASP A 55 -8.24 12.11 -6.28
CA ASP A 55 -9.09 11.26 -7.14
C ASP A 55 -9.25 9.83 -6.60
N LEU A 56 -9.41 9.68 -5.27
CA LEU A 56 -9.56 8.37 -4.62
C LEU A 56 -10.82 7.63 -5.07
N SER A 57 -11.81 8.32 -5.65
CA SER A 57 -13.02 7.72 -6.22
C SER A 57 -12.76 6.81 -7.44
N LEU A 58 -11.54 6.82 -7.98
CA LEU A 58 -11.10 5.85 -8.99
C LEU A 58 -10.97 4.45 -8.42
N PHE A 59 -10.70 4.33 -7.12
CA PHE A 59 -10.53 3.07 -6.42
C PHE A 59 -11.83 2.61 -5.79
N ASP A 60 -12.07 1.31 -5.82
CA ASP A 60 -13.18 0.70 -5.08
C ASP A 60 -12.88 0.64 -3.59
N LEU A 61 -11.61 0.40 -3.23
CA LEU A 61 -11.13 0.42 -1.86
C LEU A 61 -9.70 0.97 -1.80
N VAL A 62 -9.36 1.61 -0.69
CA VAL A 62 -8.02 2.09 -0.37
C VAL A 62 -7.57 1.43 0.93
N VAL A 63 -6.47 0.69 0.86
CA VAL A 63 -5.75 0.14 1.99
C VAL A 63 -4.67 1.15 2.38
N ALA A 64 -4.95 1.95 3.40
CA ALA A 64 -4.05 2.99 3.89
C ALA A 64 -3.24 2.51 5.11
N GLU A 65 -2.24 3.29 5.49
CA GLU A 65 -1.44 3.07 6.70
C GLU A 65 -0.83 1.65 6.76
N ASN A 66 -0.26 1.18 5.65
CA ASN A 66 0.33 -0.16 5.51
C ASN A 66 -0.65 -1.29 5.92
N GLY A 67 -1.94 -1.14 5.64
CA GLY A 67 -2.93 -2.16 5.95
C GLY A 67 -3.64 -2.01 7.29
N ALA A 68 -3.38 -0.92 8.02
CA ALA A 68 -4.05 -0.64 9.29
C ALA A 68 -5.45 -0.03 9.11
N LEU A 69 -5.75 0.54 7.94
CA LEU A 69 -7.00 1.24 7.67
C LEU A 69 -7.53 0.89 6.28
N LEU A 70 -8.79 0.48 6.20
CA LEU A 70 -9.52 0.33 4.96
C LEU A 70 -10.45 1.54 4.76
N PHE A 71 -10.41 2.15 3.58
CA PHE A 71 -11.26 3.27 3.22
C PHE A 71 -12.07 2.90 1.97
N ASP A 72 -13.39 3.16 2.02
CA ASP A 72 -14.31 3.02 0.90
C ASP A 72 -14.62 4.43 0.35
N PRO A 73 -14.06 4.83 -0.81
CA PRO A 73 -14.30 6.14 -1.39
C PRO A 73 -15.77 6.38 -1.79
N ALA A 74 -16.53 5.33 -2.10
CA ALA A 74 -17.92 5.45 -2.52
C ALA A 74 -18.85 5.72 -1.33
N LEU A 75 -18.57 5.09 -0.19
CA LEU A 75 -19.33 5.29 1.05
C LEU A 75 -18.78 6.40 1.94
N GLY A 76 -17.53 6.83 1.71
CA GLY A 76 -16.81 7.72 2.61
C GLY A 76 -16.49 7.09 3.97
N SER A 77 -16.61 5.77 4.10
CA SER A 77 -16.44 5.05 5.37
C SER A 77 -15.00 4.61 5.58
N GLU A 78 -14.53 4.75 6.82
CA GLU A 78 -13.22 4.30 7.26
C GLU A 78 -13.40 3.14 8.25
N GLU A 79 -12.76 2.02 7.94
CA GLU A 79 -12.77 0.80 8.74
C GLU A 79 -11.36 0.54 9.29
N PRO A 80 -11.15 0.70 10.60
CA PRO A 80 -9.93 0.27 11.26
C PRO A 80 -9.76 -1.23 11.19
N LEU A 81 -8.61 -1.70 10.70
CA LEU A 81 -8.29 -3.13 10.67
C LEU A 81 -7.46 -3.55 11.90
N CYS A 82 -7.05 -2.60 12.73
CA CYS A 82 -6.27 -2.86 13.93
C CYS A 82 -6.58 -1.87 15.07
N ALA A 83 -6.14 -2.23 16.28
CA ALA A 83 -6.23 -1.35 17.44
C ALA A 83 -5.35 -0.10 17.27
N SER A 84 -5.72 0.99 17.95
CA SER A 84 -4.89 2.19 18.00
C SER A 84 -3.60 1.94 18.81
N PRO A 85 -2.50 2.66 18.51
CA PRO A 85 -1.30 2.62 19.32
C PRO A 85 -1.61 3.00 20.77
N PRO A 86 -1.07 2.28 21.78
CA PRO A 86 -1.34 2.60 23.17
C PRO A 86 -0.93 4.04 23.51
N ALA A 87 -1.78 4.80 24.22
CA ALA A 87 -1.45 6.18 24.62
C ALA A 87 -0.15 6.27 25.44
N THR A 88 0.15 5.23 26.23
CA THR A 88 1.41 5.10 26.97
C THR A 88 2.63 5.06 26.04
N PHE A 89 2.53 4.38 24.89
CA PHE A 89 3.60 4.32 23.90
C PHE A 89 3.90 5.70 23.32
N LEU A 90 2.86 6.44 22.90
CA LEU A 90 3.00 7.82 22.39
C LEU A 90 3.63 8.77 23.42
N ARG A 91 3.20 8.65 24.69
CA ARG A 91 3.76 9.45 25.78
C ARG A 91 5.24 9.16 25.99
N LEU A 92 5.65 7.90 25.89
CA LEU A 92 7.04 7.47 26.09
C LEU A 92 7.94 7.84 24.91
N LEU A 93 7.43 7.85 23.67
CA LEU A 93 8.15 8.41 22.52
C LEU A 93 8.40 9.90 22.71
N ARG A 94 7.35 10.64 23.10
CA ARG A 94 7.46 12.08 23.36
C ARG A 94 8.46 12.38 24.48
N ALA A 95 8.45 11.59 25.56
CA ALA A 95 9.40 11.74 26.66
C ALA A 95 10.86 11.48 26.26
N ARG A 96 11.09 10.68 25.21
CA ARG A 96 12.43 10.42 24.64
C ARG A 96 12.88 11.46 23.61
N GLY A 97 12.05 12.45 23.30
CA GLY A 97 12.36 13.44 22.26
C GLY A 97 12.40 12.86 20.85
N VAL A 98 11.79 11.69 20.62
CA VAL A 98 11.66 11.11 19.28
C VAL A 98 10.60 11.90 18.51
N PRO A 99 10.92 12.53 17.37
CA PRO A 99 9.91 13.13 16.51
C PRO A 99 9.08 12.03 15.86
N PHE A 100 7.76 12.15 15.93
CA PHE A 100 6.85 11.21 15.29
C PHE A 100 5.60 11.90 14.78
N THR A 101 5.00 11.30 13.75
CA THR A 101 3.65 11.58 13.29
C THR A 101 2.75 10.41 13.68
N VAL A 102 1.47 10.72 13.93
CA VAL A 102 0.45 9.71 14.27
C VAL A 102 -0.61 9.79 13.18
N GLY A 103 -0.73 8.72 12.40
CA GLY A 103 -1.89 8.47 11.57
C GLY A 103 -3.10 8.10 12.42
N LYS A 104 -4.14 7.54 11.83
CA LYS A 104 -5.31 7.08 12.59
C LYS A 104 -4.98 5.83 13.41
N ARG A 105 -4.04 5.01 12.93
CA ARG A 105 -3.66 3.71 13.48
C ARG A 105 -2.16 3.49 13.57
N VAL A 106 -1.36 4.21 12.79
CA VAL A 106 0.11 4.00 12.76
C VAL A 106 0.88 5.17 13.35
N VAL A 107 2.05 4.88 13.89
CA VAL A 107 3.03 5.90 14.30
C VAL A 107 4.20 5.84 13.35
N ALA A 108 4.56 6.95 12.73
CA ALA A 108 5.73 7.03 11.87
C ALA A 108 6.78 7.95 12.49
N THR A 109 8.04 7.56 12.35
CA THR A 109 9.21 8.39 12.67
C THR A 109 10.17 8.39 11.47
N ILE A 110 11.23 9.16 11.57
CA ILE A 110 12.27 9.29 10.55
C ILE A 110 13.61 8.79 11.09
N ARG A 111 14.51 8.38 10.20
CA ARG A 111 15.88 8.08 10.59
C ARG A 111 16.61 9.34 11.09
N PRO A 112 17.53 9.24 12.09
CA PRO A 112 18.04 8.03 12.73
C PRO A 112 17.29 7.61 14.01
N HIS A 113 16.01 7.97 14.18
CA HIS A 113 15.26 7.71 15.42
C HIS A 113 14.69 6.28 15.53
N GLU A 114 14.96 5.40 14.57
CA GLU A 114 14.48 4.02 14.54
C GLU A 114 14.98 3.19 15.74
N ILE A 115 16.19 3.47 16.24
CA ILE A 115 16.76 2.73 17.36
C ILE A 115 15.95 2.99 18.63
N ALA A 116 15.68 4.26 18.94
CA ALA A 116 14.89 4.64 20.12
C ALA A 116 13.45 4.11 20.03
N LEU A 117 12.91 4.00 18.82
CA LEU A 117 11.60 3.40 18.55
C LEU A 117 11.61 1.89 18.84
N LEU A 118 12.59 1.15 18.30
CA LEU A 118 12.76 -0.28 18.47
C LEU A 118 13.00 -0.67 19.94
N GLU A 119 13.87 0.08 20.64
CA GLU A 119 14.12 -0.11 22.07
C GLU A 119 12.84 0.04 22.89
N LEU A 120 11.99 1.02 22.55
CA LEU A 120 10.74 1.24 23.26
C LEU A 120 9.72 0.13 22.99
N VAL A 121 9.59 -0.33 21.75
CA VAL A 121 8.73 -1.47 21.39
C VAL A 121 9.13 -2.71 22.19
N GLN A 122 10.44 -3.01 22.25
CA GLN A 122 10.96 -4.13 23.03
C GLN A 122 10.73 -3.96 24.55
N GLN A 123 11.05 -2.79 25.10
CA GLN A 123 10.90 -2.52 26.55
C GLN A 123 9.46 -2.64 27.04
N MET A 124 8.49 -2.26 26.21
CA MET A 124 7.09 -2.33 26.56
C MET A 124 6.46 -3.70 26.27
N ASN A 125 7.23 -4.64 25.67
CA ASN A 125 6.76 -5.94 25.18
C ASN A 125 5.47 -5.81 24.37
N LEU A 126 5.38 -4.74 23.56
CA LEU A 126 4.23 -4.52 22.70
C LEU A 126 4.44 -5.41 21.48
N GLY A 127 3.43 -6.22 21.13
CA GLY A 127 3.37 -6.86 19.81
C GLY A 127 3.12 -5.78 18.77
N LEU A 128 4.16 -5.01 18.45
CA LEU A 128 4.19 -4.03 17.37
C LEU A 128 5.30 -4.42 16.40
N ASP A 129 4.97 -4.44 15.12
CA ASP A 129 5.93 -4.67 14.05
C ASP A 129 6.47 -3.33 13.56
N VAL A 130 7.74 -3.32 13.18
CA VAL A 130 8.39 -2.14 12.61
C VAL A 130 8.58 -2.35 11.12
N ALA A 131 7.88 -1.54 10.33
CA ALA A 131 8.01 -1.52 8.87
C ALA A 131 8.94 -0.37 8.44
N PHE A 132 9.95 -0.71 7.66
CA PHE A 132 10.85 0.27 7.07
C PHE A 132 10.32 0.68 5.70
N ASN A 133 10.16 1.99 5.48
CA ASN A 133 9.91 2.55 4.16
C ASN A 133 10.95 3.65 3.90
N ARG A 134 12.11 3.22 3.37
CA ARG A 134 13.28 4.05 3.06
C ARG A 134 13.72 4.90 4.26
N GLU A 135 13.41 6.20 4.25
CA GLU A 135 13.76 7.16 5.31
C GLU A 135 12.76 7.18 6.48
N SER A 136 11.56 6.62 6.28
CA SER A 136 10.52 6.52 7.29
C SER A 136 10.49 5.14 7.95
N VAL A 137 10.20 5.14 9.25
CA VAL A 137 10.03 3.93 10.05
C VAL A 137 8.65 3.98 10.69
N MET A 138 7.82 2.99 10.38
CA MET A 138 6.45 2.89 10.84
C MET A 138 6.31 1.81 11.89
N VAL A 139 5.57 2.12 12.95
CA VAL A 139 5.15 1.16 13.98
C VAL A 139 3.70 0.81 13.74
N LEU A 140 3.49 -0.48 13.49
CA LEU A 140 2.22 -1.12 13.19
C LEU A 140 1.90 -2.09 14.33
N PRO A 141 0.62 -2.36 14.66
CA PRO A 141 0.28 -3.52 15.47
C PRO A 141 0.80 -4.80 14.83
N SER A 142 1.27 -5.76 15.63
CA SER A 142 1.83 -7.00 15.09
C SER A 142 0.82 -7.74 14.22
N GLY A 143 1.30 -8.24 13.08
CA GLY A 143 0.48 -8.91 12.09
C GLY A 143 -0.35 -7.96 11.22
N VAL A 144 -0.04 -6.66 11.19
CA VAL A 144 -0.63 -5.69 10.24
C VAL A 144 0.39 -5.32 9.18
N ASP A 145 0.08 -5.65 7.93
CA ASP A 145 0.86 -5.26 6.76
C ASP A 145 -0.04 -5.01 5.53
N LYS A 146 0.57 -4.61 4.41
CA LYS A 146 -0.14 -4.38 3.15
C LYS A 146 -0.90 -5.63 2.67
N GLY A 147 -0.41 -6.83 2.97
CA GLY A 147 -1.05 -8.09 2.62
C GLY A 147 -2.28 -8.39 3.46
N THR A 148 -2.24 -8.15 4.78
CA THR A 148 -3.43 -8.28 5.64
C THR A 148 -4.50 -7.25 5.27
N GLY A 149 -4.07 -6.03 4.93
CA GLY A 149 -4.96 -5.00 4.41
C GLY A 149 -5.61 -5.38 3.07
N LEU A 150 -4.84 -5.92 2.12
CA LEU A 150 -5.39 -6.45 0.87
C LEU A 150 -6.36 -7.60 1.14
N THR A 151 -6.06 -8.51 2.07
CA THR A 151 -6.94 -9.62 2.43
C THR A 151 -8.31 -9.13 2.89
N ALA A 152 -8.34 -8.09 3.75
CA ALA A 152 -9.59 -7.46 4.17
C ALA A 152 -10.35 -6.81 3.01
N ALA A 153 -9.64 -6.11 2.12
CA ALA A 153 -10.24 -5.50 0.93
C ALA A 153 -10.85 -6.54 -0.02
N LEU A 154 -10.15 -7.65 -0.26
CA LEU A 154 -10.63 -8.74 -1.12
C LEU A 154 -11.85 -9.46 -0.53
N ALA A 155 -11.86 -9.69 0.78
CA ALA A 155 -13.02 -10.24 1.48
C ALA A 155 -14.25 -9.34 1.31
N ARG A 156 -14.08 -8.01 1.42
CA ARG A 156 -15.15 -7.03 1.22
C ARG A 156 -15.68 -7.00 -0.21
N LEU A 157 -14.83 -7.25 -1.20
CA LEU A 157 -15.17 -7.26 -2.63
C LEU A 157 -15.65 -8.63 -3.14
N GLY A 158 -15.49 -9.71 -2.36
CA GLY A 158 -15.80 -11.06 -2.80
C GLY A 158 -14.93 -11.53 -3.97
N ILE A 159 -13.63 -11.21 -3.92
CA ILE A 159 -12.65 -11.53 -4.96
C ILE A 159 -11.59 -12.46 -4.37
N ALA A 160 -11.28 -13.55 -5.06
CA ALA A 160 -10.24 -14.45 -4.60
C ALA A 160 -8.84 -13.87 -4.91
N PRO A 161 -7.81 -14.09 -4.08
CA PRO A 161 -6.47 -13.58 -4.34
C PRO A 161 -5.90 -13.99 -5.71
N ALA A 162 -6.21 -15.19 -6.18
CA ALA A 162 -5.85 -15.70 -7.51
C ALA A 162 -6.43 -14.87 -8.69
N GLU A 163 -7.46 -14.06 -8.45
CA GLU A 163 -8.10 -13.19 -9.44
C GLU A 163 -7.53 -11.76 -9.42
N VAL A 164 -6.43 -11.52 -8.70
CA VAL A 164 -5.83 -10.20 -8.49
C VAL A 164 -4.50 -10.08 -9.21
N VAL A 165 -4.28 -8.96 -9.89
CA VAL A 165 -2.95 -8.53 -10.33
C VAL A 165 -2.42 -7.50 -9.33
N GLY A 166 -1.26 -7.76 -8.74
CA GLY A 166 -0.57 -6.86 -7.82
C GLY A 166 0.57 -6.09 -8.50
N ILE A 167 0.74 -4.80 -8.20
CA ILE A 167 1.82 -3.96 -8.74
C ILE A 167 2.49 -3.19 -7.59
N GLY A 168 3.81 -3.30 -7.42
CA GLY A 168 4.57 -2.59 -6.37
C GLY A 168 6.02 -2.25 -6.74
N ASP A 169 6.76 -1.60 -5.84
CA ASP A 169 8.16 -1.18 -6.04
C ASP A 169 9.12 -1.52 -4.89
N ALA A 170 8.62 -1.78 -3.68
CA ALA A 170 9.43 -1.87 -2.47
C ALA A 170 9.19 -3.15 -1.64
N GLU A 171 10.05 -3.37 -0.64
CA GLU A 171 10.03 -4.57 0.20
C GLU A 171 8.71 -4.74 0.97
N ASN A 172 8.09 -3.65 1.41
CA ASN A 172 6.81 -3.67 2.10
C ASN A 172 5.62 -4.02 1.18
N ASP A 173 5.82 -4.13 -0.13
CA ASP A 173 4.81 -4.60 -1.09
C ASP A 173 4.77 -6.12 -1.21
N LEU A 174 5.90 -6.77 -0.90
CA LEU A 174 6.06 -8.22 -1.03
C LEU A 174 4.95 -9.03 -0.33
N PRO A 175 4.48 -8.67 0.89
CA PRO A 175 3.37 -9.38 1.53
C PRO A 175 2.10 -9.41 0.69
N PHE A 176 1.69 -8.30 0.06
CA PHE A 176 0.47 -8.29 -0.75
C PHE A 176 0.70 -8.89 -2.14
N LEU A 177 1.90 -8.68 -2.72
CA LEU A 177 2.25 -9.23 -4.03
C LEU A 177 2.25 -10.76 -4.01
N ARG A 178 2.72 -11.40 -2.92
CA ARG A 178 2.67 -12.85 -2.73
C ARG A 178 1.26 -13.43 -2.62
N LEU A 179 0.26 -12.60 -2.28
CA LEU A 179 -1.14 -13.02 -2.24
C LEU A 179 -1.78 -13.00 -3.64
N CYS A 180 -1.33 -12.11 -4.52
CA CYS A 180 -1.93 -11.92 -5.84
C CYS A 180 -1.70 -13.13 -6.74
N GLY A 181 -2.69 -13.45 -7.59
CA GLY A 181 -2.56 -14.48 -8.62
C GLY A 181 -1.57 -14.14 -9.74
N PHE A 182 -1.16 -12.87 -9.83
CA PHE A 182 -0.06 -12.41 -10.65
C PHE A 182 0.56 -11.16 -10.03
N SER A 183 1.85 -11.19 -9.80
CA SER A 183 2.62 -10.15 -9.12
C SER A 183 3.55 -9.42 -10.10
N VAL A 184 3.62 -8.10 -9.98
CA VAL A 184 4.42 -7.26 -10.86
C VAL A 184 5.23 -6.26 -10.06
N ALA A 185 6.50 -6.10 -10.43
CA ALA A 185 7.34 -5.00 -10.00
C ALA A 185 7.49 -3.97 -11.12
N VAL A 186 7.43 -2.68 -10.80
CA VAL A 186 7.79 -1.62 -11.76
C VAL A 186 9.30 -1.58 -12.01
N ALA A 187 9.76 -1.01 -13.13
CA ALA A 187 11.18 -1.05 -13.49
C ALA A 187 12.10 -0.32 -12.48
N ASN A 188 11.59 0.65 -11.72
CA ASN A 188 12.30 1.37 -10.65
C ASN A 188 12.21 0.66 -9.29
N ALA A 189 11.63 -0.54 -9.24
CA ALA A 189 11.55 -1.33 -8.02
C ALA A 189 12.94 -1.76 -7.55
N ILE A 190 13.06 -2.05 -6.26
CA ILE A 190 14.28 -2.60 -5.68
C ILE A 190 14.57 -4.01 -6.23
N ASP A 191 15.84 -4.35 -6.39
CA ASP A 191 16.25 -5.62 -7.01
C ASP A 191 15.74 -6.84 -6.23
N SER A 192 15.76 -6.77 -4.90
CA SER A 192 15.22 -7.83 -4.05
C SER A 192 13.73 -8.10 -4.26
N LEU A 193 12.95 -7.11 -4.71
CA LEU A 193 11.55 -7.31 -5.07
C LEU A 193 11.42 -7.91 -6.46
N LYS A 194 12.18 -7.40 -7.43
CA LYS A 194 12.17 -7.86 -8.84
C LYS A 194 12.46 -9.36 -8.96
N GLU A 195 13.30 -9.90 -8.09
CA GLU A 195 13.64 -11.33 -8.03
C GLU A 195 12.50 -12.22 -7.52
N GLN A 196 11.44 -11.63 -6.94
CA GLN A 196 10.37 -12.35 -6.25
C GLN A 196 8.98 -12.20 -6.89
N VAL A 197 8.88 -11.51 -8.02
CA VAL A 197 7.61 -11.26 -8.74
C VAL A 197 7.55 -12.02 -10.07
N ASP A 198 6.35 -12.21 -10.60
CA ASP A 198 6.14 -12.94 -11.87
C ASP A 198 6.62 -12.14 -13.09
N LEU A 199 6.58 -10.81 -13.00
CA LEU A 199 6.94 -9.92 -14.09
C LEU A 199 7.58 -8.63 -13.56
N VAL A 200 8.57 -8.13 -14.29
CA VAL A 200 9.07 -6.76 -14.14
C VAL A 200 8.66 -5.96 -15.38
N THR A 201 8.07 -4.79 -15.19
CA THR A 201 7.67 -3.91 -16.30
C THR A 201 8.90 -3.36 -17.04
N ARG A 202 8.70 -2.82 -18.23
CA ARG A 202 9.77 -2.11 -18.96
C ARG A 202 9.91 -0.68 -18.51
N ALA A 203 8.80 -0.05 -18.12
CA ALA A 203 8.75 1.35 -17.72
C ALA A 203 8.71 1.49 -16.19
N ASP A 204 9.20 2.63 -15.71
CA ASP A 204 9.16 3.01 -14.30
C ASP A 204 7.81 3.63 -13.92
N TYR A 205 7.54 3.67 -12.62
CA TYR A 205 6.46 4.44 -12.00
C TYR A 205 5.10 4.19 -12.66
N GLY A 206 4.27 5.24 -12.76
CA GLY A 206 2.93 5.16 -13.33
C GLY A 206 2.91 4.65 -14.77
N ALA A 207 3.99 4.79 -15.54
CA ALA A 207 4.11 4.20 -16.88
C ALA A 207 4.25 2.68 -16.83
N GLY A 208 5.00 2.14 -15.86
CA GLY A 208 5.06 0.70 -15.58
C GLY A 208 3.71 0.15 -15.15
N ALA A 209 3.03 0.82 -14.21
CA ALA A 209 1.67 0.43 -13.81
C ALA A 209 0.70 0.45 -15.01
N THR A 210 0.82 1.46 -15.87
CA THR A 210 0.01 1.61 -17.09
C THR A 210 0.19 0.43 -18.05
N GLU A 211 1.43 -0.02 -18.26
CA GLU A 211 1.75 -1.19 -19.09
C GLU A 211 0.94 -2.42 -18.69
N ILE A 212 0.77 -2.63 -17.38
CA ILE A 212 0.05 -3.79 -16.84
C ILE A 212 -1.46 -3.59 -16.91
N ILE A 213 -1.95 -2.41 -16.50
CA ILE A 213 -3.39 -2.13 -16.51
C ILE A 213 -3.94 -2.25 -17.93
N ASP A 214 -3.26 -1.69 -18.94
CA ASP A 214 -3.71 -1.78 -20.33
C ASP A 214 -3.69 -3.22 -20.85
N ARG A 215 -2.69 -4.05 -20.48
CA ARG A 215 -2.67 -5.48 -20.84
C ARG A 215 -3.84 -6.24 -20.22
N VAL A 216 -4.07 -6.00 -18.94
CA VAL A 216 -5.18 -6.62 -18.19
C VAL A 216 -6.51 -6.19 -18.82
N VAL A 217 -6.71 -4.90 -19.10
CA VAL A 217 -7.92 -4.36 -19.72
C VAL A 217 -8.15 -4.90 -21.13
N GLY A 218 -7.11 -4.90 -21.97
CA GLY A 218 -7.16 -5.35 -23.37
C GLY A 218 -7.32 -6.86 -23.58
N ALA A 219 -7.54 -7.62 -22.49
CA ALA A 219 -7.59 -9.09 -22.50
C ALA A 219 -6.33 -9.75 -23.08
N ALA A 220 -5.21 -9.03 -23.10
CA ALA A 220 -3.93 -9.61 -23.44
C ALA A 220 -3.54 -10.58 -22.32
N THR A 221 -3.09 -11.77 -22.70
CA THR A 221 -2.64 -12.78 -21.74
C THR A 221 -1.39 -12.25 -21.04
N LEU A 222 -1.47 -12.07 -19.71
CA LEU A 222 -0.26 -12.03 -18.90
C LEU A 222 0.41 -13.43 -18.98
N PRO A 223 1.75 -13.49 -19.06
CA PRO A 223 2.47 -14.74 -19.27
C PRO A 223 2.12 -15.84 -18.25
#